data_AF-A0A137R0S2-F1
#
_entry.id   AF-A0A137R0S2-F1
#
_cell.length_a   1.000
_cell.length_b   1.000
_cell.length_c   1.000
_cell.angle_alpha   90.00
_cell.angle_beta   90.00
_cell.angle_gamma   90.00
#
_symmetry.space_group_name_H-M   'P 1'
#
loop_
_entity.id
_entity.type
_entity.pdbx_description
1 polymer ?
#
loop_
_entity_poly.entity_id
_entity_poly.type
_entity_poly.pdbx_seq_one_letter_code
_entity_poly.pdbx_strand_id
1 'polypeptide(L)' 'MKNLNIPKNRARKLCLKFIRPYKVIESYPDTSNYKLDLSQALVNCRIHLVFHVSLLRPFNESDNILFPD' A
#
# COMPACT_ATOMS: atom_id res chain seq x y z
N MET A 1 1.30 -11.74 1.66
CA MET A 1 1.81 -10.43 2.13
C MET A 1 2.04 -10.52 3.61
N LYS A 2 3.30 -10.47 4.04
CA LYS A 2 3.64 -10.15 5.42
C LYS A 2 3.37 -8.63 5.57
N ASN A 3 2.79 -8.17 6.67
CA ASN A 3 2.56 -6.75 7.03
C ASN A 3 1.21 -6.08 6.69
N LEU A 4 0.23 -6.81 6.13
CA LEU A 4 -1.13 -6.27 5.97
C LEU A 4 -2.13 -7.17 6.68
N ASN A 5 -2.55 -6.74 7.87
CA ASN A 5 -3.53 -7.46 8.69
C ASN A 5 -4.93 -7.22 8.12
N ILE A 6 -5.30 -7.99 7.10
CA ILE A 6 -6.68 -7.99 6.56
C ILE A 6 -7.60 -8.44 7.71
N PRO A 7 -8.75 -7.77 7.95
CA PRO A 7 -9.68 -8.15 9.01
C PRO A 7 -10.01 -9.64 8.93
N LYS A 8 -9.89 -10.33 10.07
CA LYS A 8 -9.88 -11.79 10.21
C LYS A 8 -11.09 -12.52 9.59
N ASN A 9 -12.18 -11.82 9.31
CA ASN A 9 -13.44 -12.39 8.82
C ASN A 9 -13.72 -12.11 7.33
N ARG A 10 -12.69 -11.90 6.49
CA ARG A 10 -12.86 -11.80 5.03
C ARG A 10 -12.28 -13.01 4.32
N ALA A 11 -13.05 -13.55 3.38
CA ALA A 11 -12.58 -14.56 2.44
C ALA A 11 -11.40 -14.02 1.63
N ARG A 12 -10.30 -14.77 1.55
CA ARG A 12 -9.07 -14.35 0.85
C ARG A 12 -9.18 -14.42 -0.68
N LYS A 13 -10.17 -15.16 -1.22
CA LYS A 13 -10.41 -15.22 -2.67
C LYS A 13 -10.93 -13.87 -3.16
N LEU A 14 -10.41 -13.39 -4.28
CA LEU A 14 -10.70 -12.08 -4.87
C LEU A 14 -10.37 -10.86 -3.99
N CYS A 15 -9.58 -11.02 -2.92
CA CYS A 15 -9.08 -9.87 -2.17
C CYS A 15 -8.11 -9.06 -3.03
N LEU A 16 -8.23 -7.73 -2.95
CA LEU A 16 -7.29 -6.82 -3.58
C LEU A 16 -5.86 -7.11 -3.09
N LYS A 17 -4.94 -7.25 -4.06
CA LYS A 17 -3.51 -7.48 -3.79
C LYS A 17 -2.80 -6.22 -3.29
N PHE A 18 -3.31 -5.04 -3.62
CA PHE A 18 -2.79 -3.75 -3.17
C PHE A 18 -3.94 -2.90 -2.64
N ILE A 19 -3.72 -2.20 -1.52
CA ILE A 19 -4.72 -1.29 -0.95
C ILE A 19 -4.34 0.11 -1.35
N ARG A 20 -5.05 0.68 -2.33
CA ARG A 20 -4.93 2.08 -2.75
C ARG A 20 -3.50 2.55 -3.12
N PRO A 21 -3.38 3.71 -3.78
CA PRO A 21 -2.13 4.44 -3.79
C PRO A 21 -1.91 5.13 -2.44
N TYR A 22 -0.67 5.12 -1.96
CA TYR A 22 -0.23 5.90 -0.80
C TYR A 22 0.85 6.89 -1.24
N LYS A 23 0.86 8.06 -0.61
CA LYS A 23 1.91 9.05 -0.84
C LYS A 23 3.17 8.64 -0.07
N VAL A 24 4.32 8.82 -0.70
CA VAL A 24 5.62 8.67 -0.03
C VAL A 24 5.92 9.97 0.70
N ILE A 25 6.15 9.90 2.02
CA ILE A 25 6.50 11.05 2.85
C ILE A 25 8.03 11.21 2.87
N GLU A 26 8.76 10.11 3.08
CA GLU A 26 10.22 10.10 3.19
C GLU A 26 10.81 8.89 2.47
N SER A 27 12.01 9.05 1.92
CA SER A 27 12.78 7.98 1.28
C SER A 27 14.10 7.76 2.02
N TYR A 28 14.43 6.50 2.31
CA TYR A 28 15.70 6.06 2.88
C TYR A 28 16.45 5.21 1.85
N PRO A 29 17.16 5.84 0.89
CA PRO A 29 17.79 5.14 -0.23
C PRO A 29 18.81 4.10 0.22
N ASP A 30 19.55 4.36 1.30
CA ASP A 30 20.60 3.48 1.84
C ASP A 30 20.09 2.07 2.19
N THR A 31 18.83 1.99 2.62
CA THR A 31 18.18 0.73 2.99
C THR A 31 17.04 0.35 2.05
N SER A 32 16.88 1.08 0.94
CA SER A 32 15.79 0.90 -0.02
C SER A 32 14.39 0.89 0.64
N ASN A 33 14.22 1.71 1.68
CA ASN A 33 12.99 1.82 2.45
C ASN A 33 12.30 3.15 2.19
N TYR A 34 10.97 3.14 2.24
CA TYR A 34 10.13 4.31 2.03
C TYR A 34 9.09 4.40 3.14
N LYS A 35 8.90 5.61 3.66
CA LYS A 35 7.85 5.93 4.63
C LYS A 35 6.62 6.41 3.87
N LEU A 36 5.49 5.76 4.11
CA LEU A 36 4.22 6.07 3.46
C LEU A 36 3.29 6.84 4.41
N ASP A 37 2.44 7.68 3.81
CA ASP A 37 1.31 8.31 4.47
C ASP A 37 0.15 7.32 4.59
N LEU A 38 0.17 6.52 5.67
CA LEU A 38 -0.92 5.59 5.97
C LEU A 38 -2.01 6.28 6.78
N SER A 39 -3.27 5.92 6.52
CA SER A 39 -4.38 6.40 7.33
C SER A 39 -4.27 5.93 8.79
N GLN A 40 -4.74 6.79 9.70
CA GLN A 40 -4.71 6.51 11.14
C GLN A 40 -5.32 5.16 11.52
N ALA A 41 -6.35 4.70 10.78
CA ALA A 41 -6.96 3.39 10.97
C ALA A 41 -5.96 2.22 10.81
N LEU A 42 -5.04 2.30 9.85
CA LEU A 42 -4.03 1.27 9.60
C LEU A 42 -2.92 1.32 10.66
N VAL A 43 -2.54 2.53 11.07
CA VAL A 43 -1.60 2.73 12.19
C VAL A 43 -2.16 2.13 13.47
N ASN A 44 -3.46 2.33 13.75
CA ASN A 44 -4.15 1.72 14.89
C ASN A 44 -4.18 0.19 14.81
N CYS A 45 -4.13 -0.39 13.61
CA CYS A 45 -3.96 -1.84 13.40
C CYS A 45 -2.50 -2.33 13.57
N ARG A 46 -1.59 -1.48 14.07
CA ARG A 46 -0.16 -1.76 14.29
C ARG A 46 0.60 -2.06 12.99
N ILE A 47 0.20 -1.42 11.90
CA ILE A 47 0.93 -1.51 10.62
C ILE A 47 2.05 -0.45 10.65
N HIS A 48 3.27 -0.87 10.33
CA HIS A 48 4.42 0.03 10.23
C HIS A 48 4.28 0.96 9.01
N LEU A 49 4.71 2.22 9.16
CA LEU A 49 4.68 3.22 8.08
C LEU A 49 5.79 3.03 7.04
N VAL A 50 6.86 2.32 7.42
CA VAL A 50 8.06 2.15 6.60
C VAL A 50 8.03 0.79 5.93
N PHE A 51 8.22 0.78 4.61
CA PHE A 51 8.21 -0.41 3.78
C PHE A 51 9.44 -0.45 2.88
N HIS A 52 9.97 -1.66 2.71
CA HIS A 52 11.00 -1.91 1.72
C HIS A 52 10.42 -1.84 0.30
N VAL A 53 11.20 -1.34 -0.65
CA VAL A 53 10.79 -1.13 -2.06
C VAL A 53 10.22 -2.38 -2.72
N SER A 54 10.69 -3.57 -2.35
CA SER A 54 10.20 -4.85 -2.88
C SER A 54 8.73 -5.17 -2.53
N LEU A 55 8.17 -4.48 -1.53
CA LEU A 55 6.76 -4.59 -1.13
C LEU A 55 5.88 -3.51 -1.79
N LEU A 56 6.49 -2.53 -2.44
CA LEU A 56 5.80 -1.42 -3.06
C LEU A 56 5.65 -1.64 -4.56
N ARG A 57 4.64 -1.00 -5.13
CA ARG A 57 4.48 -0.87 -6.59
C ARG A 57 4.18 0.58 -6.93
N PRO A 58 4.78 1.12 -8.00
CA PRO A 58 4.38 2.42 -8.52
C PRO A 58 2.90 2.37 -8.91
N PHE A 59 2.17 3.42 -8.54
CA PHE A 59 0.81 3.60 -8.98
C PHE A 59 0.83 4.26 -10.36
N ASN A 60 0.20 3.63 -11.33
CA ASN A 60 -0.04 4.21 -12.64
C ASN A 60 -1.51 4.63 -12.68
N GLU A 61 -1.75 5.91 -12.99
CA GLU A 61 -3.09 6.43 -13.17
C GLU A 61 -3.76 5.77 -14.39
N SER A 62 -5.06 5.54 -14.31
CA SER A 62 -5.80 4.95 -15.44
C SER A 62 -5.97 6.00 -16.52
N ASP A 63 -5.70 5.63 -17.77
CA ASP A 63 -5.95 6.50 -18.92
C ASP A 63 -7.46 6.62 -19.13
N ASN A 64 -8.06 7.67 -18.57
CA ASN A 64 -9.50 7.94 -18.68
C ASN A 64 -9.98 8.14 -20.14
N ILE A 65 -9.05 8.37 -21.07
CA ILE A 65 -9.33 8.48 -22.51
C ILE A 65 -9.54 7.09 -23.13
N LEU A 66 -8.76 6.09 -22.70
CA LEU A 66 -8.84 4.73 -23.23
C LEU A 66 -9.91 3.89 -22.51
N PHE A 67 -10.21 4.23 -21.26
CA PHE A 67 -11.22 3.55 -20.44
C PHE A 67 -12.17 4.58 -19.81
N PRO A 68 -13.14 5.09 -20.56
CA PRO A 68 -14.20 5.92 -20.02
C PRO A 68 -15.17 5.09 -19.16
N ASP A 69 -15.68 5.69 -18.08
CA ASP A 69 -16.66 5.12 -17.15
C ASP A 69 -18.06 4.92 -17.77
#